data_AF-A0A947EX92-F1
#
_entry.id   AF-A0A947EX92-F1
#
_cell.length_a   1.000
_cell.length_b   1.000
_cell.length_c   1.000
_cell.angle_alpha   90.00
_cell.angle_beta   90.00
_cell.angle_gamma   90.00
#
_symmetry.space_group_name_H-M   'P 1'
#
loop_
_entity.id
_entity.type
_entity.pdbx_description
1 polymer ?
#
loop_
_entity_poly.entity_id
_entity_poly.type
_entity_poly.pdbx_seq_one_letter_code
_entity_poly.pdbx_strand_id
1 'polypeptide(L)' 'MKYIFPSIFFLFFQCLSLNAQFSKKSQDYQKFQGFFDYYHDDSKDRIFLEVPELEKEFLYVYSLSSGIG' A
#
# COMPACT_ATOMS: atom_id res chain seq x y z
N MET A 1 9.70 -41.60 -0.74
CA MET A 1 8.39 -41.04 -0.35
C MET A 1 8.27 -40.62 1.13
N LYS A 2 9.14 -41.06 2.06
CA LYS A 2 9.03 -40.71 3.50
C LYS A 2 9.25 -39.21 3.83
N TYR A 3 10.03 -38.47 3.05
CA TYR A 3 10.37 -37.06 3.35
C TYR A 3 9.52 -36.03 2.59
N ILE A 4 8.67 -36.48 1.66
CA ILE A 4 7.81 -35.60 0.85
C ILE A 4 6.66 -35.06 1.72
N PHE A 5 6.09 -35.92 2.56
CA PHE A 5 4.99 -35.58 3.46
C PHE A 5 5.35 -34.51 4.51
N PRO A 6 6.47 -34.60 5.25
CA PRO A 6 6.84 -33.55 6.21
C PRO A 6 7.27 -32.25 5.51
N SER A 7 7.82 -32.33 4.30
CA SER A 7 8.22 -31.14 3.53
C SER A 7 7.01 -30.33 3.05
N ILE A 8 5.92 -30.99 2.63
CA ILE A 8 4.64 -30.35 2.27
C ILE A 8 4.00 -29.70 3.51
N PHE A 9 4.04 -30.37 4.66
CA PHE A 9 3.49 -29.83 5.91
C PHE A 9 4.25 -28.57 6.36
N PHE A 10 5.58 -28.57 6.24
CA PHE A 10 6.41 -27.40 6.52
C PHE A 10 6.10 -26.24 5.57
N LEU A 11 5.87 -26.51 4.29
CA LEU A 11 5.51 -25.49 3.30
C LEU A 11 4.13 -24.88 3.60
N PHE A 12 3.17 -25.70 4.05
CA PHE A 12 1.84 -25.25 4.44
C PHE A 12 1.87 -24.35 5.69
N PHE A 13 2.72 -24.66 6.67
CA PHE A 13 2.89 -23.86 7.87
C PHE A 13 3.43 -22.45 7.59
N GLN A 14 4.29 -22.30 6.57
CA GLN A 14 4.80 -20.98 6.18
C GLN A 14 3.74 -20.08 5.54
N CYS A 15 2.71 -20.66 4.91
CA CYS A 15 1.60 -19.88 4.33
C CYS A 15 0.72 -19.22 5.41
N LEU A 16 0.61 -19.83 6.61
CA LEU A 16 -0.19 -19.30 7.72
C LEU A 16 0.39 -18.04 8.38
N SER A 17 1.65 -17.69 8.08
CA SER A 17 2.34 -16.54 8.68
C SER A 17 2.21 -15.24 7.86
N LEU A 18 1.52 -15.29 6.71
CA LEU A 18 1.30 -14.14 5.84
C LEU A 18 0.27 -13.18 6.45
N ASN A 19 0.73 -12.30 7.34
CA ASN A 19 -0.06 -11.19 7.84
C ASN A 19 0.00 -10.04 6.80
N ALA A 20 -1.13 -9.70 6.20
CA ALA A 20 -1.25 -8.53 5.34
C ALA A 20 -1.00 -7.25 6.18
N GLN A 21 0.17 -6.62 5.99
CA GLN A 21 0.65 -5.53 6.84
C GLN A 21 0.00 -4.17 6.55
N PHE A 22 -0.73 -4.05 5.44
CA PHE A 22 -1.27 -2.79 4.95
C PHE A 22 -2.58 -2.39 5.64
N SER A 23 -3.48 -3.36 5.87
CA SER A 23 -4.88 -3.07 6.24
C SER A 23 -5.10 -2.53 7.66
N LYS A 24 -4.21 -2.81 8.62
CA LYS A 24 -4.39 -2.31 10.01
C LYS A 24 -3.95 -0.86 10.18
N LYS A 25 -2.98 -0.39 9.40
CA LYS A 25 -2.46 0.98 9.50
C LYS A 25 -3.32 2.00 8.74
N SER A 26 -4.05 1.56 7.71
CA SER A 26 -4.87 2.44 6.88
C SER A 26 -6.21 2.85 7.52
N GLN A 27 -6.62 2.22 8.62
CA GLN A 27 -7.89 2.56 9.30
C GLN A 27 -7.91 3.98 9.85
N ASP A 28 -6.75 4.51 10.24
CA ASP A 28 -6.62 5.85 10.83
C ASP A 28 -6.33 6.93 9.79
N TYR A 29 -6.20 6.57 8.50
CA TYR A 29 -5.88 7.54 7.46
C TYR A 29 -7.13 8.32 7.05
N GLN A 30 -6.96 9.63 6.92
CA GLN A 30 -8.05 10.51 6.49
C GLN A 30 -8.26 10.35 4.98
N LYS A 31 -9.47 9.98 4.55
CA LYS A 31 -9.83 9.86 3.13
C LYS A 31 -10.30 11.20 2.58
N PHE A 32 -9.79 11.54 1.39
CA PHE A 32 -10.19 12.72 0.62
C PHE A 32 -10.59 12.30 -0.79
N GLN A 33 -11.58 13.00 -1.34
CA GLN A 33 -12.09 12.79 -2.69
C GLN A 33 -11.58 13.88 -3.63
N GLY A 34 -11.14 13.50 -4.82
CA GLY A 34 -10.55 14.42 -5.80
C GLY A 34 -10.46 13.79 -7.20
N PHE A 35 -9.60 14.34 -8.05
CA PHE A 35 -9.30 13.72 -9.35
C PHE A 35 -8.79 12.28 -9.20
N PHE A 36 -7.98 12.06 -8.17
CA PHE A 36 -7.77 10.76 -7.55
C PHE A 36 -8.19 10.86 -6.09
N ASP A 37 -8.87 9.84 -5.60
CA ASP A 37 -9.05 9.66 -4.16
C ASP A 37 -7.68 9.44 -3.51
N TYR A 38 -7.49 9.94 -2.30
CA TYR A 38 -6.25 9.71 -1.56
C TYR A 38 -6.49 9.60 -0.06
N TYR A 39 -5.54 8.97 0.61
CA TYR A 39 -5.52 8.79 2.06
C TYR A 39 -4.32 9.53 2.65
N HIS A 40 -4.55 10.33 3.68
CA HIS A 40 -3.51 11.07 4.39
C HIS A 40 -3.19 10.40 5.73
N ASP A 41 -1.91 10.08 5.94
CA ASP A 41 -1.35 9.64 7.22
C ASP A 41 -0.72 10.85 7.92
N ASP A 42 -1.52 11.53 8.76
CA ASP A 42 -1.09 12.68 9.57
C ASP A 42 0.14 12.35 10.44
N SER A 43 0.29 11.09 10.87
CA SER A 43 1.36 10.68 11.80
C SER A 43 2.74 10.63 11.14
N LYS A 44 2.79 10.43 9.81
CA LYS A 44 4.04 10.29 9.05
C LYS A 44 4.18 11.31 7.93
N ASP A 45 3.22 12.23 7.81
CA ASP A 45 3.14 13.21 6.73
C ASP A 45 3.23 12.53 5.35
N ARG A 46 2.37 11.53 5.13
CA ARG A 46 2.34 10.74 3.88
C ARG A 46 0.97 10.78 3.22
N ILE A 47 0.98 10.88 1.90
CA ILE A 47 -0.21 10.77 1.05
C ILE A 47 -0.14 9.48 0.25
N PHE A 48 -1.22 8.70 0.27
CA PHE A 48 -1.39 7.47 -0.51
C PHE A 48 -2.50 7.67 -1.55
N LEU A 49 -2.15 7.61 -2.83
CA LEU A 49 -3.09 7.79 -3.93
C LEU A 49 -3.82 6.49 -4.27
N GLU A 50 -5.14 6.54 -4.44
CA GLU A 50 -5.94 5.43 -4.95
C GLU A 50 -5.94 5.47 -6.48
N VAL A 51 -5.26 4.51 -7.12
CA VAL A 51 -5.11 4.43 -8.58
C VAL A 51 -5.93 3.24 -9.11
N PRO A 52 -7.13 3.46 -9.68
CA PRO A 52 -8.01 2.38 -10.12
C PRO A 52 -7.54 1.70 -11.41
N GLU A 53 -6.89 2.44 -12.30
CA GLU A 53 -6.37 1.95 -13.58
C GLU A 53 -4.85 2.13 -13.60
N LEU A 54 -4.12 1.01 -13.55
CA LEU A 54 -2.67 1.01 -13.72
C LEU A 54 -2.31 1.25 -15.19
N GLU A 55 -1.08 1.72 -15.44
CA GLU A 55 -0.53 1.98 -16.79
C GLU A 55 -1.25 3.07 -17.59
N LYS A 56 -2.20 3.78 -16.98
CA LYS A 56 -2.86 4.94 -17.56
C LYS A 56 -2.06 6.20 -17.29
N GLU A 57 -1.74 6.92 -18.36
CA GLU A 57 -1.02 8.20 -18.25
C GLU A 57 -1.91 9.27 -17.62
N PHE A 58 -1.35 10.04 -16.68
CA PHE A 58 -1.97 11.23 -16.12
C PHE A 58 -0.90 12.31 -15.89
N LEU A 59 -1.33 13.56 -15.93
CA LEU A 59 -0.42 14.69 -15.72
C LEU A 59 -0.14 14.88 -14.22
N TYR A 60 1.13 14.78 -13.83
CA TYR A 60 1.59 15.16 -12.49
C TYR A 60 2.31 16.51 -12.57
N VAL A 61 1.79 17.52 -11.86
CA VAL A 61 2.42 18.84 -11.76
C VAL A 61 2.71 19.14 -10.30
N TYR A 62 3.96 19.49 -10.01
CA TYR A 62 4.35 20.03 -8.72
C TYR A 62 4.04 21.53 -8.67
N SER A 63 3.07 21.93 -7.83
CA SER A 63 2.61 23.32 -7.73
C SER A 63 3.22 24.10 -6.57
N LEU A 64 4.11 23.48 -5.78
CA LEU A 64 4.83 24.19 -4.73
C LEU A 64 5.74 25.20 -5.42
N SER A 65 5.51 26.49 -5.13
CA SER A 65 6.38 27.56 -5.58
C SER A 65 7.79 27.21 -5.14
N SER A 66 8.72 27.03 -6.09
CA SER A 66 10.15 27.03 -5.80
C SER A 66 10.55 28.45 -5.37
N GLY A 67 10.10 28.86 -4.18
CA GLY A 67 10.52 30.07 -3.54
C GLY A 67 12.01 29.92 -3.26
N ILE A 68 12.81 30.68 -4.00
CA ILE A 68 14.14 31.13 -3.61
C ILE A 68 14.10 31.55 -2.13
N GLY A 69 14.51 30.62 -1.26
CA GLY A 69 14.91 30.87 0.12
C GLY A 69 16.42 30.77 0.18
#